data_AF-I3T934-F1
#
_entry.id   AF-I3T934-F1
#
_cell.length_a   1.000
_cell.length_b   1.000
_cell.length_c   1.000
_cell.angle_alpha   90.00
_cell.angle_beta   90.00
_cell.angle_gamma   90.00
#
_symmetry.space_group_name_H-M   'P 1'
#
loop_
_entity.id
_entity.type
_entity.pdbx_description
1 polymer ?
#
loop_
_entity_poly.entity_id
_entity_poly.type
_entity_poly.pdbx_seq_one_letter_code
_entity_poly.pdbx_strand_id
1 'polypeptide(L)'
;MAKHLTPRPFNLQSAISATMQMMAGLCWWCHQGNGPQEALISLAISHFFSKKRLSFLDLRLNQSGPHFLFFHHMAEEGMHLLEGSVVSFLEQTSLMLLLLVTMVLLMGKDLTGGTSSTKGQFTLTRPYMIEIMYSNQIQISNLTLVNSPSWFVHPIYSSDIIIQGLTILAPVDSPNTDGIDPDSCSNTRIEDCYIVSGDDCIAVKSGWDEYGIKVGMPSQHIIIRRLTCISPDSAMIALGSEMSGGIQDIRAEDLTAINTQSAVRIKTAVGRGAYVRNIFVEGMNLFTMKYVFWMTGSYGSHPDTGFDPKALPTITGINYRDVIAKNVAYPAKLEGIANDPFTGICISNANIEKVGKKLAWNCTDVHGVTSNVSPEPCALLQEKLGEI
;
A
#
# COMPACT_ATOMS: atom_id res chain seq x y z
N MET A 1 20.68 45.85 44.85
CA MET A 1 21.56 44.99 44.03
C MET A 1 21.43 43.56 44.52
N ALA A 2 21.41 42.61 43.59
CA ALA A 2 20.82 41.27 43.68
C ALA A 2 21.34 40.36 44.81
N LYS A 3 20.43 39.56 45.40
CA LYS A 3 20.76 38.29 46.06
C LYS A 3 20.28 37.16 45.14
N HIS A 4 21.22 36.42 44.57
CA HIS A 4 20.96 35.18 43.85
C HIS A 4 20.33 34.14 44.79
N LEU A 5 19.12 33.67 44.44
CA LEU A 5 18.56 32.43 44.95
C LEU A 5 18.92 31.32 43.96
N THR A 6 19.71 30.35 44.40
CA THR A 6 19.96 29.10 43.66
C THR A 6 18.79 28.13 43.87
N PRO A 7 18.28 27.44 42.83
CA PRO A 7 17.25 26.42 43.01
C PRO A 7 17.82 25.20 43.74
N ARG A 8 17.08 24.65 44.71
CA ARG A 8 17.40 23.34 45.30
C ARG A 8 17.15 22.24 44.25
N PRO A 9 18.01 21.22 44.14
CA PRO A 9 17.77 20.11 43.24
C PRO A 9 16.54 19.31 43.69
N PHE A 10 15.61 19.11 42.77
CA PHE A 10 14.45 18.24 42.95
C PHE A 10 14.93 16.78 42.90
N ASN A 11 14.81 16.06 44.00
CA ASN A 11 15.31 14.69 44.10
C ASN A 11 14.33 13.70 43.42
N LEU A 12 14.56 13.45 42.13
CA LEU A 12 13.76 12.58 41.27
C LEU A 12 13.60 11.15 41.85
N GLN A 13 14.58 10.65 42.62
CA GLN A 13 14.53 9.33 43.24
C GLN A 13 13.44 9.19 44.31
N SER A 14 13.14 10.27 45.03
CA SER A 14 12.11 10.27 46.08
C SER A 14 10.68 10.23 45.51
N ALA A 15 10.44 10.89 44.37
CA ALA A 15 9.16 10.86 43.66
C ALA A 15 8.92 9.51 42.95
N ILE A 16 9.99 8.87 42.45
CA ILE A 16 9.93 7.53 41.86
C ILE A 16 9.56 6.47 42.92
N SER A 17 10.10 6.58 44.14
CA SER A 17 9.82 5.62 45.21
C SER A 17 8.37 5.68 45.72
N ALA A 18 7.79 6.88 45.82
CA ALA A 18 6.40 7.07 46.24
C ALA A 18 5.40 6.53 45.19
N THR A 19 5.71 6.71 43.91
CA THR A 19 4.86 6.24 42.79
C THR A 19 4.90 4.71 42.65
N MET A 20 6.08 4.10 42.85
CA MET A 20 6.22 2.64 42.85
C MET A 20 5.51 1.97 44.04
N GLN A 21 5.47 2.60 45.22
CA GLN A 21 4.74 2.07 46.38
C GLN A 21 3.22 2.15 46.21
N MET A 22 2.69 3.20 45.56
CA MET A 22 1.28 3.27 45.18
C MET A 22 0.91 2.18 44.15
N MET A 23 1.76 1.95 43.15
CA MET A 23 1.55 0.94 42.10
C MET A 23 1.60 -0.49 42.65
N ALA A 24 2.51 -0.78 43.58
CA ALA A 24 2.59 -2.08 44.25
C ALA A 24 1.35 -2.36 45.14
N GLY A 25 0.83 -1.34 45.81
CA GLY A 25 -0.40 -1.44 46.62
C GLY A 25 -1.65 -1.72 45.78
N LEU A 26 -1.78 -1.06 44.63
CA LEU A 26 -2.90 -1.26 43.68
C LEU A 26 -2.85 -2.64 43.01
N CYS A 27 -1.66 -3.15 42.71
CA CYS A 27 -1.48 -4.49 42.13
C CYS A 27 -1.85 -5.60 43.13
N TRP A 28 -1.52 -5.42 44.41
CA TRP A 28 -1.92 -6.36 45.48
C TRP A 28 -3.44 -6.34 45.73
N TRP A 29 -4.08 -5.17 45.62
CA TRP A 29 -5.54 -5.03 45.77
C TRP A 29 -6.32 -5.68 44.61
N CYS A 30 -5.84 -5.55 43.36
CA CYS A 30 -6.45 -6.23 42.21
C CYS A 30 -6.25 -7.76 42.22
N HIS A 31 -5.13 -8.25 42.75
CA HIS A 31 -4.89 -9.70 42.86
C HIS A 31 -5.83 -10.39 43.86
N GLN A 32 -6.42 -9.64 44.78
CA GLN A 32 -7.45 -10.10 45.73
C GLN A 32 -8.88 -10.07 45.14
N GLY A 33 -9.05 -9.76 43.85
CA GLY A 33 -10.34 -9.92 43.15
C GLY A 33 -11.40 -8.85 43.42
N ASN A 34 -11.03 -7.67 43.94
CA ASN A 34 -11.98 -6.66 44.42
C ASN A 34 -12.15 -5.40 43.53
N GLY A 35 -11.87 -5.45 42.22
CA GLY A 35 -12.11 -4.31 41.32
C GLY A 35 -12.10 -4.66 39.82
N PRO A 36 -12.66 -3.80 38.95
CA PRO A 36 -12.77 -4.07 37.51
C PRO A 36 -11.38 -4.16 36.87
N GLN A 37 -11.13 -5.26 36.14
CA GLN A 37 -9.84 -5.61 35.55
C GLN A 37 -9.39 -4.69 34.38
N GLU A 38 -10.20 -3.68 34.03
CA GLU A 38 -10.07 -2.92 32.77
C GLU A 38 -9.33 -1.58 32.87
N ALA A 39 -8.82 -1.18 34.05
CA ALA A 39 -8.26 0.16 34.24
C ALA A 39 -6.71 0.30 34.10
N LEU A 40 -5.97 -0.74 33.71
CA LEU A 40 -4.49 -0.73 33.82
C LEU A 40 -3.68 -0.93 32.53
N ILE A 41 -4.30 -1.09 31.36
CA ILE A 41 -3.56 -1.31 30.10
C ILE A 41 -3.17 0.01 29.42
N SER A 42 -3.86 1.11 29.73
CA SER A 42 -3.73 2.35 28.95
C SER A 42 -2.55 3.27 29.32
N LEU A 43 -1.81 3.02 30.42
CA LEU A 43 -0.65 3.84 30.81
C LEU A 43 0.71 3.12 30.73
N ALA A 44 0.74 1.80 30.46
CA ALA A 44 1.98 1.03 30.47
C ALA A 44 2.83 1.17 29.19
N ILE A 45 2.23 1.62 28.08
CA ILE A 45 2.92 1.64 26.77
C ILE A 45 3.81 2.89 26.60
N SER A 46 3.58 3.96 27.37
CA SER A 46 4.39 5.19 27.33
C SER A 46 5.77 5.05 28.01
N HIS A 47 5.94 4.13 28.97
CA HIS A 47 7.16 4.07 29.80
C HIS A 47 8.00 2.80 29.64
N PHE A 48 7.59 1.85 28.80
CA PHE A 48 8.32 0.60 28.55
C PHE A 48 9.33 0.66 27.40
N PHE A 49 9.65 1.86 26.88
CA PHE A 49 10.64 2.05 25.81
C PHE A 49 12.10 2.18 26.28
N SER A 50 12.41 1.89 27.55
CA SER A 50 13.77 2.11 28.08
C SER A 50 14.51 0.87 28.59
N LYS A 51 13.88 -0.30 28.81
CA LYS A 51 14.61 -1.44 29.38
C LYS A 51 14.32 -2.79 28.72
N LYS A 52 15.43 -3.40 28.33
CA LYS A 52 15.62 -4.66 27.59
C LYS A 52 14.81 -5.86 28.11
N ARG A 53 14.46 -6.70 27.12
CA ARG A 53 13.96 -8.09 27.17
C ARG A 53 12.54 -8.27 27.71
N LEU A 54 11.68 -8.85 26.87
CA LEU A 54 10.69 -9.81 27.32
C LEU A 54 10.40 -10.90 26.29
N SER A 55 10.36 -12.11 26.83
CA SER A 55 10.06 -13.41 26.24
C SER A 55 8.58 -13.57 25.93
N PHE A 56 8.29 -14.34 24.87
CA PHE A 56 6.95 -14.75 24.44
C PHE A 56 6.12 -15.33 25.59
N LEU A 57 4.92 -14.80 25.79
CA LEU A 57 3.86 -15.41 26.59
C LEU A 57 2.68 -15.71 25.66
N ASP A 58 2.48 -16.99 25.37
CA ASP A 58 1.35 -17.51 24.61
C ASP A 58 0.09 -17.47 25.50
N LEU A 59 -0.84 -16.57 25.18
CA LEU A 59 -2.14 -16.46 25.84
C LEU A 59 -3.23 -16.81 24.83
N ARG A 60 -3.69 -18.07 24.88
CA ARG A 60 -4.93 -18.48 24.21
C ARG A 60 -6.12 -17.95 25.01
N LEU A 61 -6.88 -17.04 24.41
CA LEU A 61 -8.21 -16.67 24.88
C LEU A 61 -9.26 -16.98 23.80
N ASN A 62 -10.41 -17.41 24.30
CA ASN A 62 -11.43 -18.19 23.63
C ASN A 62 -12.43 -17.26 22.90
N GLN A 63 -12.69 -17.53 21.63
CA GLN A 63 -13.84 -17.12 20.81
C GLN A 63 -14.35 -15.65 20.89
N SER A 64 -13.72 -14.78 20.11
CA SER A 64 -14.29 -13.91 19.07
C SER A 64 -13.10 -13.37 18.28
N GLY A 65 -13.18 -13.32 16.95
CA GLY A 65 -12.02 -13.28 16.04
C GLY A 65 -10.96 -12.23 16.42
N PRO A 66 -9.66 -12.54 16.32
CA PRO A 66 -8.63 -11.63 16.79
C PRO A 66 -8.39 -10.51 15.77
N HIS A 67 -8.56 -9.25 16.21
CA HIS A 67 -8.08 -8.07 15.49
C HIS A 67 -6.64 -7.81 15.91
N PHE A 68 -5.69 -7.88 14.97
CA PHE A 68 -4.28 -7.65 15.25
C PHE A 68 -3.78 -6.42 14.47
N LEU A 69 -3.31 -5.42 15.21
CA LEU A 69 -2.49 -4.34 14.67
C LEU A 69 -1.04 -4.62 15.09
N PHE A 70 -0.18 -4.98 14.14
CA PHE A 70 1.23 -5.20 14.41
C PHE A 70 2.03 -3.93 14.12
N PHE A 71 2.45 -3.23 15.17
CA PHE A 71 3.65 -2.40 15.06
C PHE A 71 4.85 -3.33 15.20
N HIS A 72 5.57 -3.59 14.11
CA HIS A 72 6.80 -4.36 14.19
C HIS A 72 7.80 -3.66 15.12
N HIS A 73 8.35 -4.42 16.05
CA HIS A 73 9.28 -3.94 17.08
C HIS A 73 10.57 -3.38 16.45
N MET A 74 10.66 -2.05 16.30
CA MET A 74 11.87 -1.33 15.86
C MET A 74 12.41 -0.41 16.98
N ALA A 75 12.26 -0.85 18.24
CA ALA A 75 12.62 -0.05 19.41
C ALA A 75 14.14 0.01 19.69
N GLU A 76 14.98 -0.78 19.02
CA GLU A 76 16.44 -0.66 19.18
C GLU A 76 17.13 0.16 18.07
N GLU A 77 16.48 0.48 16.94
CA GLU A 77 17.17 1.16 15.81
C GLU A 77 16.42 2.28 15.07
N GLY A 78 15.39 2.93 15.66
CA GLY A 78 15.11 4.34 15.36
C GLY A 78 13.87 4.68 14.52
N MET A 79 12.70 4.19 14.92
CA MET A 79 11.44 4.88 14.61
C MET A 79 11.25 6.02 15.63
N HIS A 80 11.17 7.26 15.16
CA HIS A 80 10.96 8.44 16.01
C HIS A 80 9.57 9.02 15.76
N LEU A 81 8.71 8.99 16.79
CA LEU A 81 7.53 9.87 16.85
C LEU A 81 8.02 11.23 17.36
N LEU A 82 7.79 12.31 16.60
CA LEU A 82 8.08 13.66 17.07
C LEU A 82 7.04 14.09 18.12
N GLU A 83 7.49 14.83 19.14
CA GLU A 83 6.65 15.37 20.22
C GLU A 83 5.43 16.12 19.66
N GLY A 84 4.22 15.76 20.13
CA GLY A 84 2.94 16.33 19.68
C GLY A 84 1.99 15.34 18.98
N SER A 85 2.44 14.10 18.74
CA SER A 85 1.63 13.06 18.09
C SER A 85 0.72 12.35 19.09
N VAL A 86 -0.61 12.44 18.95
CA VAL A 86 -1.58 11.64 19.71
C VAL A 86 -2.11 10.54 18.80
N VAL A 87 -1.75 9.29 19.06
CA VAL A 87 -2.44 8.13 18.49
C VAL A 87 -3.58 7.77 19.44
N SER A 88 -4.82 8.05 19.04
CA SER A 88 -6.00 7.71 19.83
C SER A 88 -6.62 6.41 19.34
N PHE A 89 -6.76 5.43 20.23
CA PHE A 89 -7.54 4.22 20.02
C PHE A 89 -8.89 4.41 20.72
N LEU A 90 -10.00 4.32 19.98
CA LEU A 90 -11.35 4.37 20.54
C LEU A 90 -11.95 2.97 20.49
N GLU A 91 -12.16 2.36 21.66
CA GLU A 91 -12.74 1.03 21.79
C GLU A 91 -14.25 1.15 22.06
N GLN A 92 -15.08 0.84 21.05
CA GLN A 92 -16.48 0.47 21.28
C GLN A 92 -17.03 -0.36 20.11
N THR A 93 -17.03 -1.69 20.27
CA THR A 93 -17.83 -2.72 19.55
C THR A 93 -17.86 -2.71 18.01
N SER A 94 -17.05 -1.89 17.36
CA SER A 94 -16.80 -1.79 15.93
C SER A 94 -15.52 -0.99 15.84
N LEU A 95 -14.40 -1.65 15.52
CA LEU A 95 -13.07 -1.09 15.70
C LEU A 95 -12.81 0.01 14.66
N MET A 96 -13.28 1.23 14.91
CA MET A 96 -12.88 2.41 14.14
C MET A 96 -11.43 2.73 14.49
N LEU A 97 -10.48 2.24 13.71
CA LEU A 97 -9.08 2.64 13.84
C LEU A 97 -8.94 4.04 13.23
N LEU A 98 -9.01 5.05 14.08
CA LEU A 98 -8.88 6.44 13.72
C LEU A 98 -7.45 6.91 14.02
N LEU A 99 -6.55 6.79 13.04
CA LEU A 99 -5.26 7.48 13.07
C LEU A 99 -5.47 8.94 12.63
N LEU A 100 -6.15 9.72 13.48
CA LEU A 100 -6.21 11.17 13.35
C LEU A 100 -4.95 11.75 13.97
N VAL A 101 -3.98 12.11 13.11
CA VAL A 101 -2.85 12.89 13.59
C VAL A 101 -2.56 14.01 12.61
N THR A 102 -2.45 15.23 13.14
CA THR A 102 -2.22 16.47 12.39
C THR A 102 -0.75 16.61 11.97
N MET A 103 -0.21 15.61 11.23
CA MET A 103 1.20 15.30 10.96
C MET A 103 1.87 14.42 12.02
N VAL A 104 1.99 13.12 11.74
CA VAL A 104 3.10 12.30 12.24
C VAL A 104 4.09 12.16 11.10
N LEU A 105 5.37 12.40 11.40
CA LEU A 105 6.48 11.91 10.58
C LEU A 105 6.84 10.52 11.09
N LEU A 106 6.49 9.48 10.34
CA LEU A 106 7.00 8.12 10.59
C LEU A 106 8.22 7.92 9.70
N MET A 107 9.38 7.65 10.31
CA MET A 107 10.62 7.35 9.61
C MET A 107 11.00 5.89 9.81
N GLY A 108 11.16 5.17 8.71
CA GLY A 108 11.95 3.93 8.70
C GLY A 108 13.43 4.27 8.50
N LYS A 109 14.32 3.41 9.02
CA LYS A 109 15.72 3.40 8.56
C LYS A 109 15.85 2.41 7.42
N ASP A 110 16.53 2.84 6.38
CA ASP A 110 16.88 2.03 5.22
C ASP A 110 17.78 0.88 5.67
N LEU A 111 17.26 -0.35 5.66
CA LEU A 111 18.07 -1.54 5.80
C LEU A 111 18.68 -1.80 4.42
N THR A 112 19.78 -1.12 4.10
CA THR A 112 20.54 -1.34 2.88
C THR A 112 21.19 -2.73 2.94
N GLY A 113 20.42 -3.76 2.61
CA GLY A 113 20.85 -5.15 2.55
C GLY A 113 20.16 -5.80 1.36
N GLY A 114 20.87 -5.85 0.23
CA GLY A 114 20.40 -6.56 -0.96
C GLY A 114 20.06 -8.02 -0.65
N THR A 115 19.11 -8.56 -1.39
CA THR A 115 18.73 -9.98 -1.39
C THR A 115 19.90 -10.82 -1.91
N SER A 116 20.89 -11.07 -1.06
CA SER A 116 21.93 -12.07 -1.28
C SER A 116 21.57 -13.30 -0.44
N SER A 117 21.02 -14.32 -1.09
CA SER A 117 20.83 -15.64 -0.50
C SER A 117 22.18 -16.34 -0.34
N THR A 118 22.88 -16.08 0.75
CA THR A 118 23.92 -17.01 1.24
C THR A 118 23.25 -18.04 2.15
N LYS A 119 23.44 -19.32 1.82
CA LYS A 119 22.87 -20.46 2.55
C LYS A 119 23.10 -20.31 4.06
N GLY A 120 22.01 -20.21 4.83
CA GLY A 120 22.02 -20.41 6.29
C GLY A 120 21.86 -19.17 7.16
N GLN A 121 21.67 -17.97 6.60
CA GLN A 121 21.20 -16.80 7.37
C GLN A 121 19.73 -16.55 7.07
N PHE A 122 18.91 -16.36 8.12
CA PHE A 122 17.55 -15.84 7.96
C PHE A 122 17.62 -14.54 7.18
N THR A 123 17.00 -14.47 6.01
CA THR A 123 16.78 -13.22 5.29
C THR A 123 15.90 -12.35 6.18
N LEU A 124 16.46 -11.28 6.73
CA LEU A 124 15.70 -10.26 7.42
C LEU A 124 14.73 -9.65 6.39
N THR A 125 13.44 -9.94 6.53
CA THR A 125 12.39 -9.29 5.74
C THR A 125 12.28 -7.83 6.19
N ARG A 126 12.26 -6.91 5.24
CA ARG A 126 12.08 -5.48 5.53
C ARG A 126 10.63 -5.26 5.99
N PRO A 127 10.37 -4.67 7.16
CA PRO A 127 9.02 -4.51 7.66
C PRO A 127 8.23 -3.48 6.83
N TYR A 128 6.91 -3.63 6.77
CA TYR A 128 6.04 -2.56 6.26
C TYR A 128 5.90 -1.46 7.32
N MET A 129 5.67 -0.22 6.89
CA MET A 129 5.53 0.89 7.85
C MET A 129 4.19 0.87 8.59
N ILE A 130 3.10 0.65 7.87
CA ILE A 130 1.76 0.47 8.43
C ILE A 130 1.16 -0.78 7.80
N GLU A 131 0.92 -1.82 8.60
CA GLU A 131 0.22 -3.04 8.18
C GLU A 131 -1.04 -3.22 9.02
N ILE A 132 -2.19 -3.31 8.35
CA ILE A 132 -3.49 -3.50 9.00
C ILE A 132 -4.11 -4.76 8.41
N MET A 133 -4.40 -5.74 9.25
CA MET A 133 -4.90 -7.03 8.79
C MET A 133 -6.29 -7.30 9.37
N TYR A 134 -7.16 -7.94 8.60
CA TYR A 134 -8.45 -8.48 9.08
C TYR A 134 -9.31 -7.47 9.84
N SER A 135 -9.41 -6.25 9.31
CA SER A 135 -10.04 -5.12 9.99
C SER A 135 -11.11 -4.45 9.12
N ASN A 136 -12.05 -3.75 9.73
CA ASN A 136 -13.05 -2.94 9.03
C ASN A 136 -13.08 -1.53 9.62
N GLN A 137 -13.69 -0.57 8.90
CA GLN A 137 -13.84 0.83 9.34
C GLN A 137 -12.49 1.49 9.66
N ILE A 138 -11.58 1.43 8.70
CA ILE A 138 -10.22 1.93 8.83
C ILE A 138 -10.15 3.35 8.30
N GLN A 139 -9.55 4.27 9.06
CA GLN A 139 -9.22 5.61 8.57
C GLN A 139 -7.75 5.96 8.83
N ILE A 140 -7.02 6.22 7.75
CA ILE A 140 -5.65 6.75 7.77
C ILE A 140 -5.68 8.11 7.08
N SER A 141 -5.37 9.19 7.79
CA SER A 141 -5.50 10.53 7.20
C SER A 141 -4.41 11.50 7.62
N ASN A 142 -4.00 12.36 6.69
CA ASN A 142 -3.15 13.54 6.94
C ASN A 142 -1.77 13.22 7.55
N LEU A 143 -1.14 12.13 7.09
CA LEU A 143 0.20 11.72 7.55
C LEU A 143 1.26 12.02 6.48
N THR A 144 2.47 12.35 6.95
CA THR A 144 3.68 12.38 6.11
C THR A 144 4.54 11.17 6.47
N LEU A 145 4.66 10.21 5.55
CA LEU A 145 5.41 8.99 5.75
C LEU A 145 6.71 9.06 4.95
N VAL A 146 7.86 8.77 5.58
CA VAL A 146 9.17 8.97 4.95
C VAL A 146 10.07 7.76 5.16
N ASN A 147 10.77 7.35 4.10
CA ASN A 147 11.82 6.31 4.13
C ASN A 147 11.36 4.99 4.78
N SER A 148 10.20 4.46 4.39
CA SER A 148 9.84 3.09 4.77
C SER A 148 10.90 2.11 4.26
N PRO A 149 11.30 1.09 5.05
CA PRO A 149 12.25 0.09 4.58
C PRO A 149 11.62 -0.84 3.53
N SER A 150 10.29 -0.91 3.43
CA SER A 150 9.56 -1.58 2.36
C SER A 150 8.24 -0.84 2.07
N TRP A 151 7.13 -1.54 1.79
CA TRP A 151 5.82 -0.93 1.52
C TRP A 151 5.39 -0.01 2.67
N PHE A 152 4.76 1.11 2.33
CA PHE A 152 4.37 2.13 3.31
C PHE A 152 3.05 1.78 4.00
N VAL A 153 1.97 1.55 3.25
CA VAL A 153 0.62 1.33 3.80
C VAL A 153 0.01 0.08 3.19
N HIS A 154 -0.09 -1.00 3.96
CA HIS A 154 -0.56 -2.32 3.50
C HIS A 154 -1.78 -2.77 4.33
N PRO A 155 -3.01 -2.32 4.00
CA PRO A 155 -4.20 -2.97 4.49
C PRO A 155 -4.42 -4.28 3.74
N ILE A 156 -4.66 -5.36 4.47
CA ILE A 156 -4.88 -6.69 3.91
C ILE A 156 -6.09 -7.38 4.55
N TYR A 157 -6.91 -8.08 3.75
CA TYR A 157 -8.13 -8.76 4.18
C TYR A 157 -9.08 -7.83 4.96
N SER A 158 -9.17 -6.58 4.52
CA SER A 158 -9.82 -5.50 5.27
C SER A 158 -10.91 -4.80 4.45
N SER A 159 -11.84 -4.10 5.11
CA SER A 159 -12.98 -3.48 4.44
C SER A 159 -13.34 -2.09 4.98
N ASP A 160 -14.09 -1.31 4.22
CA ASP A 160 -14.55 0.04 4.59
C ASP A 160 -13.38 0.94 5.02
N ILE A 161 -12.50 1.21 4.06
CA ILE A 161 -11.19 1.83 4.28
C ILE A 161 -11.16 3.23 3.66
N ILE A 162 -10.73 4.22 4.42
CA ILE A 162 -10.46 5.58 3.93
C ILE A 162 -8.98 5.89 4.16
N ILE A 163 -8.25 6.13 3.07
CA ILE A 163 -6.88 6.62 3.07
C ILE A 163 -6.88 7.99 2.38
N GLN A 164 -6.62 9.05 3.13
CA GLN A 164 -6.81 10.41 2.63
C GLN A 164 -5.69 11.37 3.02
N GLY A 165 -5.24 12.21 2.09
CA GLY A 165 -4.34 13.32 2.44
C GLY A 165 -2.94 12.86 2.84
N LEU A 166 -2.48 11.71 2.32
CA LEU A 166 -1.15 11.20 2.64
C LEU A 166 -0.08 11.86 1.77
N THR A 167 1.06 12.18 2.40
CA THR A 167 2.31 12.49 1.70
C THR A 167 3.30 11.36 1.96
N ILE A 168 3.66 10.59 0.93
CA ILE A 168 4.62 9.49 1.04
C ILE A 168 5.90 9.87 0.29
N LEU A 169 7.05 9.75 0.95
CA LEU A 169 8.36 10.09 0.40
C LEU A 169 9.36 8.95 0.60
N ALA A 170 9.61 8.17 -0.45
CA ALA A 170 10.70 7.20 -0.51
C ALA A 170 11.84 7.73 -1.41
N PRO A 171 13.10 7.29 -1.19
CA PRO A 171 14.15 7.41 -2.19
C PRO A 171 13.72 6.67 -3.47
N VAL A 172 13.80 7.34 -4.62
CA VAL A 172 13.32 6.80 -5.91
C VAL A 172 14.13 5.60 -6.42
N ASP A 173 15.31 5.38 -5.86
CA ASP A 173 16.20 4.26 -6.14
C ASP A 173 16.09 3.11 -5.12
N SER A 174 15.17 3.22 -4.14
CA SER A 174 14.94 2.17 -3.13
C SER A 174 13.81 1.21 -3.57
N PRO A 175 14.12 -0.05 -3.88
CA PRO A 175 13.16 -0.99 -4.44
C PRO A 175 12.11 -1.44 -3.40
N ASN A 176 10.91 -1.82 -3.88
CA ASN A 176 9.77 -2.30 -3.08
C ASN A 176 9.40 -1.36 -1.92
N THR A 177 9.43 -0.06 -2.21
CA THR A 177 8.95 1.01 -1.32
C THR A 177 7.58 1.53 -1.80
N ASP A 178 6.72 0.61 -2.20
CA ASP A 178 5.36 0.86 -2.68
C ASP A 178 4.58 1.76 -1.71
N GLY A 179 3.78 2.68 -2.24
CA GLY A 179 3.08 3.67 -1.43
C GLY A 179 1.89 3.09 -0.66
N ILE A 180 0.86 2.65 -1.37
CA ILE A 180 -0.37 2.10 -0.76
C ILE A 180 -0.75 0.79 -1.46
N ASP A 181 -0.88 -0.27 -0.68
CA ASP A 181 -1.03 -1.64 -1.16
C ASP A 181 -2.31 -2.26 -0.60
N PRO A 182 -3.51 -1.94 -1.12
CA PRO A 182 -4.71 -2.66 -0.72
C PRO A 182 -4.64 -4.10 -1.26
N ASP A 183 -4.54 -5.07 -0.35
CA ASP A 183 -4.50 -6.49 -0.66
C ASP A 183 -5.77 -7.20 -0.17
N SER A 184 -6.56 -7.76 -1.09
CA SER A 184 -7.81 -8.45 -0.76
C SER A 184 -8.76 -7.56 0.06
N CYS A 185 -8.86 -6.28 -0.33
CA CYS A 185 -9.64 -5.26 0.37
C CYS A 185 -10.94 -4.90 -0.35
N SER A 186 -11.97 -4.48 0.40
CA SER A 186 -13.24 -4.04 -0.19
C SER A 186 -13.73 -2.70 0.35
N ASN A 187 -14.45 -1.94 -0.50
CA ASN A 187 -14.97 -0.61 -0.16
C ASN A 187 -13.83 0.33 0.31
N THR A 188 -12.82 0.49 -0.54
CA THR A 188 -11.62 1.28 -0.22
C THR A 188 -11.63 2.59 -0.99
N ARG A 189 -11.43 3.71 -0.30
CA ARG A 189 -11.24 5.03 -0.90
C ARG A 189 -9.82 5.54 -0.61
N ILE A 190 -9.05 5.78 -1.65
CA ILE A 190 -7.72 6.39 -1.60
C ILE A 190 -7.83 7.75 -2.30
N GLU A 191 -7.64 8.85 -1.58
CA GLU A 191 -7.83 10.17 -2.17
C GLU A 191 -6.88 11.25 -1.64
N ASP A 192 -6.62 12.26 -2.45
CA ASP A 192 -5.83 13.44 -2.04
C ASP A 192 -4.40 13.10 -1.62
N CYS A 193 -3.79 12.10 -2.27
CA CYS A 193 -2.46 11.61 -1.92
C CYS A 193 -1.37 12.16 -2.84
N TYR A 194 -0.20 12.46 -2.27
CA TYR A 194 1.04 12.78 -2.97
C TYR A 194 2.10 11.73 -2.64
N ILE A 195 2.56 10.99 -3.65
CA ILE A 195 3.43 9.83 -3.44
C ILE A 195 4.67 9.95 -4.32
N VAL A 196 5.84 9.92 -3.66
CA VAL A 196 7.14 9.64 -4.28
C VAL A 196 7.56 8.27 -3.81
N SER A 197 7.75 7.34 -4.75
CA SER A 197 8.10 5.94 -4.44
C SER A 197 9.27 5.47 -5.31
N GLY A 198 10.05 4.54 -4.77
CA GLY A 198 11.02 3.76 -5.56
C GLY A 198 10.40 2.52 -6.22
N ASP A 199 9.11 2.26 -6.00
CA ASP A 199 8.31 1.24 -6.67
C ASP A 199 6.89 1.80 -6.97
N ASP A 200 5.83 1.00 -6.97
CA ASP A 200 4.49 1.49 -7.34
C ASP A 200 3.95 2.54 -6.34
N CYS A 201 3.32 3.61 -6.83
CA CYS A 201 2.65 4.56 -5.93
C CYS A 201 1.41 3.94 -5.26
N ILE A 202 0.63 3.16 -6.02
CA ILE A 202 -0.44 2.31 -5.49
C ILE A 202 -0.34 0.95 -6.15
N ALA A 203 -0.33 -0.13 -5.38
CA ALA A 203 -0.35 -1.50 -5.89
C ALA A 203 -1.57 -2.25 -5.34
N VAL A 204 -2.59 -2.43 -6.19
CA VAL A 204 -3.77 -3.22 -5.81
C VAL A 204 -3.45 -4.71 -5.98
N LYS A 205 -3.59 -5.46 -4.89
CA LYS A 205 -3.25 -6.88 -4.79
C LYS A 205 -4.43 -7.68 -4.25
N SER A 206 -4.35 -9.00 -4.30
CA SER A 206 -5.33 -9.95 -3.79
C SER A 206 -4.68 -11.33 -3.64
N GLY A 207 -3.48 -11.40 -3.05
CA GLY A 207 -2.74 -12.66 -2.91
C GLY A 207 -2.09 -13.23 -4.18
N TRP A 208 -1.22 -14.22 -3.98
CA TRP A 208 -0.27 -14.72 -4.97
C TRP A 208 -0.56 -16.18 -5.35
N ASP A 209 -0.74 -16.46 -6.64
CA ASP A 209 -0.90 -17.78 -7.30
C ASP A 209 -1.89 -18.71 -6.59
N GLU A 210 -1.55 -19.98 -6.39
CA GLU A 210 -2.40 -20.97 -5.75
C GLU A 210 -2.82 -20.58 -4.32
N TYR A 211 -2.01 -19.77 -3.63
CA TYR A 211 -2.34 -19.27 -2.29
C TYR A 211 -3.46 -18.24 -2.37
N GLY A 212 -3.35 -17.28 -3.29
CA GLY A 212 -4.40 -16.29 -3.56
C GLY A 212 -5.67 -16.93 -4.12
N ILE A 213 -5.54 -17.87 -5.06
CA ILE A 213 -6.66 -18.63 -5.63
C ILE A 213 -7.41 -19.39 -4.53
N LYS A 214 -6.69 -20.03 -3.61
CA LYS A 214 -7.27 -20.79 -2.50
C LYS A 214 -8.03 -19.90 -1.52
N VAL A 215 -7.52 -18.71 -1.22
CA VAL A 215 -8.20 -17.73 -0.36
C VAL A 215 -9.43 -17.17 -1.08
N GLY A 216 -9.30 -16.87 -2.38
CA GLY A 216 -10.42 -16.46 -3.23
C GLY A 216 -11.07 -15.13 -2.81
N MET A 217 -10.31 -14.26 -2.12
CA MET A 217 -10.79 -12.94 -1.69
C MET A 217 -10.27 -11.86 -2.65
N PRO A 218 -11.15 -11.19 -3.39
CA PRO A 218 -10.72 -10.16 -4.33
C PRO A 218 -10.45 -8.82 -3.64
N SER A 219 -9.64 -7.99 -4.28
CA SER A 219 -9.69 -6.54 -4.07
C SER A 219 -10.77 -5.92 -4.94
N GLN A 220 -11.76 -5.25 -4.33
CA GLN A 220 -12.93 -4.76 -5.05
C GLN A 220 -13.57 -3.49 -4.50
N HIS A 221 -14.33 -2.77 -5.34
CA HIS A 221 -15.00 -1.52 -4.97
C HIS A 221 -13.99 -0.49 -4.45
N ILE A 222 -12.98 -0.21 -5.25
CA ILE A 222 -11.87 0.68 -4.90
C ILE A 222 -11.97 1.97 -5.71
N ILE A 223 -11.97 3.10 -5.01
CA ILE A 223 -11.90 4.43 -5.62
C ILE A 223 -10.51 5.01 -5.33
N ILE A 224 -9.82 5.44 -6.38
CA ILE A 224 -8.53 6.14 -6.31
C ILE A 224 -8.72 7.50 -6.97
N ARG A 225 -8.49 8.61 -6.27
CA ARG A 225 -8.70 9.92 -6.89
C ARG A 225 -7.83 11.05 -6.40
N ARG A 226 -7.59 12.04 -7.25
CA ARG A 226 -6.76 13.21 -6.93
C ARG A 226 -5.40 12.76 -6.39
N LEU A 227 -4.76 11.88 -7.15
CA LEU A 227 -3.47 11.27 -6.83
C LEU A 227 -2.37 11.95 -7.63
N THR A 228 -1.29 12.36 -6.97
CA THR A 228 -0.03 12.73 -7.62
C THR A 228 1.04 11.68 -7.35
N CYS A 229 1.66 11.16 -8.41
CA CYS A 229 2.68 10.11 -8.31
C CYS A 229 3.98 10.48 -9.03
N ILE A 230 5.11 10.20 -8.37
CA ILE A 230 6.45 10.18 -8.95
C ILE A 230 7.07 8.81 -8.64
N SER A 231 7.24 7.98 -9.67
CA SER A 231 7.86 6.65 -9.56
C SER A 231 8.66 6.33 -10.84
N PRO A 232 9.93 6.78 -10.92
CA PRO A 232 10.71 6.72 -12.16
C PRO A 232 10.86 5.30 -12.74
N ASP A 233 10.85 4.29 -11.87
CA ASP A 233 11.11 2.91 -12.23
C ASP A 233 9.89 1.97 -12.10
N SER A 234 8.70 2.49 -11.72
CA SER A 234 7.48 1.68 -11.56
C SER A 234 6.17 2.42 -11.91
N ALA A 235 5.01 1.93 -11.46
CA ALA A 235 3.70 2.45 -11.88
C ALA A 235 3.09 3.48 -10.94
N MET A 236 2.24 4.35 -11.50
CA MET A 236 1.32 5.17 -10.70
C MET A 236 0.26 4.31 -10.02
N ILE A 237 -0.37 3.41 -10.78
CA ILE A 237 -1.27 2.38 -10.23
C ILE A 237 -0.90 1.05 -10.87
N ALA A 238 -0.47 0.10 -10.07
CA ALA A 238 -0.31 -1.29 -10.46
C ALA A 238 -1.53 -2.10 -10.04
N LEU A 239 -2.02 -2.92 -10.97
CA LEU A 239 -3.00 -3.97 -10.71
C LEU A 239 -2.26 -5.30 -10.83
N GLY A 240 -2.00 -5.93 -9.69
CA GLY A 240 -1.10 -7.08 -9.56
C GLY A 240 0.34 -6.69 -9.18
N SER A 241 1.31 -7.60 -9.22
CA SER A 241 1.23 -8.95 -9.81
C SER A 241 0.45 -9.97 -8.99
N GLU A 242 0.35 -9.74 -7.68
CA GLU A 242 -0.34 -10.62 -6.74
C GLU A 242 -1.85 -10.41 -6.87
N MET A 243 -2.48 -10.94 -7.93
CA MET A 243 -3.89 -10.69 -8.28
C MET A 243 -4.78 -11.94 -8.20
N SER A 244 -4.33 -12.97 -7.50
CA SER A 244 -4.83 -14.34 -7.66
C SER A 244 -6.15 -14.65 -6.92
N GLY A 245 -6.57 -13.79 -6.00
CA GLY A 245 -7.93 -13.73 -5.44
C GLY A 245 -8.91 -12.92 -6.30
N GLY A 246 -8.39 -12.19 -7.31
CA GLY A 246 -9.15 -11.34 -8.23
C GLY A 246 -9.06 -9.85 -7.89
N ILE A 247 -9.07 -9.02 -8.92
CA ILE A 247 -9.16 -7.56 -8.81
C ILE A 247 -10.34 -7.09 -9.66
N GLN A 248 -11.29 -6.35 -9.07
CA GLN A 248 -12.42 -5.85 -9.84
C GLN A 248 -13.02 -4.53 -9.36
N ASP A 249 -13.73 -3.85 -10.25
CA ASP A 249 -14.47 -2.62 -9.92
C ASP A 249 -13.59 -1.56 -9.25
N ILE A 250 -12.62 -1.07 -10.03
CA ILE A 250 -11.76 0.04 -9.63
C ILE A 250 -12.11 1.26 -10.46
N ARG A 251 -12.34 2.37 -9.78
CA ARG A 251 -12.54 3.70 -10.37
C ARG A 251 -11.35 4.58 -10.01
N ALA A 252 -10.60 5.00 -11.01
CA ALA A 252 -9.47 5.89 -10.83
C ALA A 252 -9.71 7.20 -11.58
N GLU A 253 -9.74 8.34 -10.89
CA GLU A 253 -10.09 9.64 -11.47
C GLU A 253 -9.14 10.76 -11.03
N ASP A 254 -8.94 11.78 -11.87
CA ASP A 254 -8.09 12.94 -11.56
C ASP A 254 -6.67 12.55 -11.13
N LEU A 255 -5.93 11.93 -12.04
CA LEU A 255 -4.61 11.37 -11.77
C LEU A 255 -3.50 12.20 -12.41
N THR A 256 -2.44 12.48 -11.66
CA THR A 256 -1.24 13.15 -12.16
C THR A 256 -0.01 12.27 -11.94
N ALA A 257 0.72 11.98 -13.02
CA ALA A 257 2.01 11.29 -12.94
C ALA A 257 3.12 12.17 -13.50
N ILE A 258 4.25 12.25 -12.78
CA ILE A 258 5.40 13.07 -13.17
C ILE A 258 6.65 12.21 -13.07
N ASN A 259 7.40 12.09 -14.18
CA ASN A 259 8.61 11.27 -14.25
C ASN A 259 8.36 9.85 -13.71
N THR A 260 7.35 9.18 -14.28
CA THR A 260 6.88 7.87 -13.82
C THR A 260 6.98 6.84 -14.94
N GLN A 261 7.34 5.59 -14.63
CA GLN A 261 7.55 4.58 -15.67
C GLN A 261 6.27 4.22 -16.42
N SER A 262 5.17 4.03 -15.70
CA SER A 262 3.86 3.76 -16.28
C SER A 262 2.72 4.41 -15.52
N ALA A 263 1.63 4.75 -16.20
CA ALA A 263 0.43 5.23 -15.52
C ALA A 263 -0.28 4.06 -14.82
N VAL A 264 -1.33 3.50 -15.44
CA VAL A 264 -1.99 2.30 -14.93
C VAL A 264 -1.39 1.08 -15.60
N ARG A 265 -0.83 0.18 -14.78
CA ARG A 265 -0.11 -1.02 -15.22
C ARG A 265 -0.83 -2.28 -14.76
N ILE A 266 -1.07 -3.22 -15.67
CA ILE A 266 -1.58 -4.56 -15.34
C ILE A 266 -0.42 -5.55 -15.40
N LYS A 267 -0.19 -6.26 -14.30
CA LYS A 267 0.89 -7.24 -14.15
C LYS A 267 0.28 -8.60 -13.85
N THR A 268 0.46 -9.56 -14.75
CA THR A 268 0.01 -10.94 -14.50
C THR A 268 0.84 -11.95 -15.30
N ALA A 269 0.60 -13.24 -15.08
CA ALA A 269 1.29 -14.35 -15.71
C ALA A 269 0.40 -15.60 -15.74
N VAL A 270 0.79 -16.57 -16.57
CA VAL A 270 0.30 -17.96 -16.46
C VAL A 270 0.57 -18.45 -15.04
N GLY A 271 -0.42 -19.00 -14.35
CA GLY A 271 -0.34 -19.39 -12.94
C GLY A 271 -1.09 -18.46 -11.99
N ARG A 272 -1.32 -17.20 -12.38
CA ARG A 272 -2.02 -16.24 -11.51
C ARG A 272 -3.50 -16.56 -11.34
N GLY A 273 -4.16 -17.12 -12.38
CA GLY A 273 -5.59 -17.39 -12.37
C GLY A 273 -6.47 -16.15 -12.15
N ALA A 274 -7.71 -16.37 -11.72
CA ALA A 274 -8.70 -15.33 -11.39
C ALA A 274 -8.88 -14.26 -12.50
N TYR A 275 -8.94 -12.98 -12.13
CA TYR A 275 -9.28 -11.90 -13.07
C TYR A 275 -8.77 -10.52 -12.64
N VAL A 276 -8.55 -9.64 -13.63
CA VAL A 276 -8.59 -8.18 -13.46
C VAL A 276 -9.71 -7.66 -14.36
N ARG A 277 -10.79 -7.11 -13.77
CA ARG A 277 -11.94 -6.68 -14.58
C ARG A 277 -12.70 -5.46 -14.08
N ASN A 278 -13.43 -4.81 -14.98
CA ASN A 278 -14.23 -3.62 -14.66
C ASN A 278 -13.36 -2.50 -14.07
N ILE A 279 -12.31 -2.15 -14.79
CA ILE A 279 -11.41 -1.05 -14.43
C ILE A 279 -11.83 0.16 -15.26
N PHE A 280 -12.00 1.31 -14.60
CA PHE A 280 -12.32 2.56 -15.28
C PHE A 280 -11.39 3.66 -14.77
N VAL A 281 -10.70 4.29 -15.70
CA VAL A 281 -9.68 5.31 -15.43
C VAL A 281 -10.03 6.55 -16.25
N GLU A 282 -10.23 7.68 -15.60
CA GLU A 282 -10.64 8.93 -16.23
C GLU A 282 -9.77 10.10 -15.78
N GLY A 283 -9.42 11.00 -16.71
CA GLY A 283 -8.71 12.23 -16.35
C GLY A 283 -7.26 11.98 -15.91
N MET A 284 -6.43 11.52 -16.85
CA MET A 284 -4.99 11.35 -16.61
C MET A 284 -4.17 12.50 -17.19
N ASN A 285 -3.39 13.19 -16.35
CA ASN A 285 -2.42 14.20 -16.74
C ASN A 285 -0.99 13.67 -16.50
N LEU A 286 -0.31 13.30 -17.57
CA LEU A 286 0.94 12.52 -17.48
C LEU A 286 2.12 13.29 -18.08
N PHE A 287 3.22 13.39 -17.36
CA PHE A 287 4.39 14.17 -17.78
C PHE A 287 5.66 13.35 -17.63
N THR A 288 6.43 13.21 -18.72
CA THR A 288 7.68 12.44 -18.73
C THR A 288 7.42 10.98 -18.36
N MET A 289 6.78 10.25 -19.26
CA MET A 289 6.42 8.85 -19.05
C MET A 289 7.25 7.93 -19.93
N LYS A 290 7.59 6.74 -19.42
CA LYS A 290 8.11 5.68 -20.31
C LYS A 290 6.97 5.00 -21.06
N TYR A 291 5.91 4.60 -20.36
CA TYR A 291 4.70 3.99 -20.91
C TYR A 291 3.46 4.75 -20.42
N VAL A 292 2.46 4.99 -21.27
CA VAL A 292 1.15 5.44 -20.77
C VAL A 292 0.34 4.22 -20.37
N PHE A 293 0.07 3.33 -21.32
CA PHE A 293 -0.64 2.08 -21.08
C PHE A 293 0.35 0.90 -21.07
N TRP A 294 0.39 0.13 -19.98
CA TRP A 294 1.24 -1.05 -19.92
C TRP A 294 0.51 -2.25 -19.33
N MET A 295 0.42 -3.32 -20.12
CA MET A 295 -0.06 -4.63 -19.67
C MET A 295 0.98 -5.70 -20.00
N THR A 296 1.16 -6.67 -19.11
CA THR A 296 2.02 -7.84 -19.35
C THR A 296 1.39 -9.10 -18.76
N GLY A 297 1.25 -10.13 -19.60
CA GLY A 297 0.88 -11.50 -19.24
C GLY A 297 2.08 -12.42 -19.01
N SER A 298 3.29 -11.87 -18.90
CA SER A 298 4.54 -12.60 -18.78
C SER A 298 5.36 -12.15 -17.56
N TYR A 299 4.67 -11.69 -16.50
CA TYR A 299 5.30 -11.22 -15.27
C TYR A 299 5.87 -12.40 -14.46
N GLY A 300 7.09 -12.80 -14.78
CA GLY A 300 7.68 -14.11 -14.45
C GLY A 300 8.06 -14.39 -12.99
N SER A 301 7.54 -13.64 -12.01
CA SER A 301 7.74 -13.94 -10.59
C SER A 301 6.60 -14.83 -10.05
N HIS A 302 6.97 -15.96 -9.46
CA HIS A 302 6.11 -16.90 -8.75
C HIS A 302 6.68 -17.13 -7.34
N PRO A 303 5.86 -17.47 -6.32
CA PRO A 303 6.34 -17.62 -4.95
C PRO A 303 7.19 -18.89 -4.79
N ASP A 304 6.89 -19.91 -5.61
CA ASP A 304 7.62 -21.16 -5.73
C ASP A 304 7.32 -21.80 -7.11
N THR A 305 7.74 -23.06 -7.32
CA THR A 305 7.56 -23.79 -8.60
C THR A 305 6.25 -24.56 -8.69
N GLY A 306 5.36 -24.44 -7.69
CA GLY A 306 4.13 -25.19 -7.51
C GLY A 306 2.88 -24.56 -8.15
N PHE A 307 3.00 -23.36 -8.74
CA PHE A 307 1.89 -22.68 -9.40
C PHE A 307 1.25 -23.56 -10.49
N ASP A 308 -0.08 -23.44 -10.65
CA ASP A 308 -0.81 -24.21 -11.66
C ASP A 308 -0.63 -23.60 -13.06
N PRO A 309 0.09 -24.24 -14.00
CA PRO A 309 0.29 -23.69 -15.34
C PRO A 309 -0.99 -23.61 -16.18
N LYS A 310 -2.11 -24.17 -15.69
CA LYS A 310 -3.43 -24.05 -16.31
C LYS A 310 -4.26 -22.90 -15.75
N ALA A 311 -3.83 -22.27 -14.66
CA ALA A 311 -4.50 -21.14 -14.06
C ALA A 311 -4.22 -19.86 -14.87
N LEU A 312 -5.04 -19.63 -15.89
CA LEU A 312 -4.94 -18.44 -16.75
C LEU A 312 -5.81 -17.30 -16.20
N PRO A 313 -5.26 -16.07 -16.08
CA PRO A 313 -5.99 -14.91 -15.61
C PRO A 313 -6.89 -14.31 -16.70
N THR A 314 -8.13 -13.97 -16.37
CA THR A 314 -9.01 -13.23 -17.28
C THR A 314 -8.83 -11.71 -17.12
N ILE A 315 -8.32 -11.03 -18.14
CA ILE A 315 -8.19 -9.56 -18.16
C ILE A 315 -9.23 -8.97 -19.12
N THR A 316 -10.21 -8.25 -18.59
CA THR A 316 -11.31 -7.71 -19.42
C THR A 316 -12.01 -6.47 -18.85
N GLY A 317 -12.63 -5.65 -19.70
CA GLY A 317 -13.37 -4.47 -19.26
C GLY A 317 -12.45 -3.41 -18.66
N ILE A 318 -11.39 -3.07 -19.37
CA ILE A 318 -10.41 -2.06 -18.98
C ILE A 318 -10.66 -0.80 -19.79
N ASN A 319 -11.08 0.27 -19.13
CA ASN A 319 -11.51 1.50 -19.78
C ASN A 319 -10.63 2.67 -19.37
N TYR A 320 -10.07 3.36 -20.35
CA TYR A 320 -9.33 4.59 -20.19
C TYR A 320 -10.04 5.72 -20.94
N ARG A 321 -10.23 6.86 -20.28
CA ARG A 321 -10.89 8.03 -20.84
C ARG A 321 -10.14 9.29 -20.46
N ASP A 322 -10.11 10.25 -21.39
CA ASP A 322 -9.60 11.60 -21.17
C ASP A 322 -8.15 11.60 -20.64
N VAL A 323 -7.22 11.25 -21.54
CA VAL A 323 -5.79 11.10 -21.25
C VAL A 323 -4.99 12.18 -21.97
N ILE A 324 -4.24 12.97 -21.22
CA ILE A 324 -3.29 13.95 -21.76
C ILE A 324 -1.90 13.56 -21.28
N ALA A 325 -1.01 13.22 -22.21
CA ALA A 325 0.33 12.78 -21.87
C ALA A 325 1.39 13.53 -22.69
N LYS A 326 2.43 14.01 -22.02
CA LYS A 326 3.54 14.76 -22.63
C LYS A 326 4.88 14.13 -22.34
N ASN A 327 5.82 14.26 -23.29
CA ASN A 327 7.16 13.70 -23.20
C ASN A 327 7.15 12.17 -22.94
N VAL A 328 6.42 11.44 -23.80
CA VAL A 328 6.21 9.99 -23.62
C VAL A 328 7.14 9.17 -24.51
N ALA A 329 7.86 8.19 -23.96
CA ALA A 329 8.72 7.31 -24.76
C ALA A 329 7.91 6.32 -25.60
N TYR A 330 6.89 5.68 -25.02
CA TYR A 330 5.99 4.74 -25.68
C TYR A 330 4.54 4.97 -25.23
N PRO A 331 3.61 5.35 -26.12
CA PRO A 331 2.18 5.36 -25.82
C PRO A 331 1.68 4.06 -25.18
N ALA A 332 2.03 2.89 -25.74
CA ALA A 332 1.60 1.64 -25.15
C ALA A 332 2.55 0.45 -25.35
N LYS A 333 2.59 -0.41 -24.33
CA LYS A 333 3.06 -1.79 -24.42
C LYS A 333 1.99 -2.71 -23.85
N LEU A 334 1.23 -3.38 -24.70
CA LEU A 334 0.12 -4.24 -24.34
C LEU A 334 0.43 -5.67 -24.76
N GLU A 335 0.73 -6.52 -23.79
CA GLU A 335 1.15 -7.90 -24.01
C GLU A 335 0.24 -8.82 -23.21
N GLY A 336 -0.68 -9.50 -23.89
CA GLY A 336 -1.50 -10.56 -23.29
C GLY A 336 -0.75 -11.89 -23.17
N ILE A 337 -1.49 -12.97 -22.96
CA ILE A 337 -0.96 -14.33 -22.92
C ILE A 337 -1.23 -15.01 -24.26
N ALA A 338 -0.23 -15.71 -24.80
CA ALA A 338 -0.36 -16.43 -26.05
C ALA A 338 -1.53 -17.45 -25.99
N ASN A 339 -2.47 -17.33 -26.92
CA ASN A 339 -3.74 -18.09 -26.97
C ASN A 339 -4.75 -17.78 -25.86
N ASP A 340 -4.50 -16.78 -25.01
CA ASP A 340 -5.43 -16.28 -23.99
C ASP A 340 -5.34 -14.75 -23.94
N PRO A 341 -5.83 -14.07 -24.99
CA PRO A 341 -5.59 -12.64 -25.15
C PRO A 341 -6.35 -11.81 -24.13
N PHE A 342 -5.80 -10.65 -23.75
CA PHE A 342 -6.53 -9.69 -22.92
C PHE A 342 -7.57 -8.97 -23.77
N THR A 343 -8.81 -8.90 -23.31
CA THR A 343 -9.95 -8.43 -24.11
C THR A 343 -10.64 -7.23 -23.48
N GLY A 344 -11.64 -6.64 -24.17
CA GLY A 344 -12.47 -5.59 -23.58
C GLY A 344 -11.68 -4.35 -23.16
N ILE A 345 -10.58 -4.04 -23.86
CA ILE A 345 -9.80 -2.82 -23.66
C ILE A 345 -10.49 -1.68 -24.43
N CYS A 346 -10.76 -0.57 -23.76
CA CYS A 346 -11.35 0.63 -24.36
C CYS A 346 -10.47 1.83 -24.03
N ILE A 347 -10.07 2.61 -25.04
CA ILE A 347 -9.32 3.85 -24.85
C ILE A 347 -10.03 4.97 -25.62
N SER A 348 -10.50 6.00 -24.93
CA SER A 348 -11.17 7.14 -25.55
C SER A 348 -10.50 8.46 -25.17
N ASN A 349 -10.50 9.42 -26.10
CA ASN A 349 -10.00 10.78 -25.90
C ASN A 349 -8.57 10.81 -25.29
N ALA A 350 -7.62 10.19 -25.98
CA ALA A 350 -6.23 10.14 -25.53
C ALA A 350 -5.32 10.93 -26.47
N ASN A 351 -4.68 11.98 -25.97
CA ASN A 351 -3.68 12.76 -26.68
C ASN A 351 -2.30 12.57 -26.05
N ILE A 352 -1.41 11.88 -26.76
CA ILE A 352 -0.11 11.44 -26.25
C ILE A 352 1.00 12.03 -27.13
N GLU A 353 1.68 13.06 -26.61
CA GLU A 353 2.84 13.68 -27.24
C GLU A 353 4.08 12.80 -26.99
N LYS A 354 4.38 11.92 -27.95
CA LYS A 354 5.53 11.01 -27.86
C LYS A 354 6.85 11.70 -28.25
N VAL A 355 7.95 11.21 -27.68
CA VAL A 355 9.32 11.60 -28.04
C VAL A 355 10.06 10.47 -28.73
N GLY A 356 10.85 10.83 -29.75
CA GLY A 356 11.68 9.88 -30.49
C GLY A 356 10.95 9.09 -31.59
N LYS A 357 11.70 8.30 -32.35
CA LYS A 357 11.23 7.56 -33.55
C LYS A 357 10.78 6.12 -33.28
N LYS A 358 10.81 5.67 -32.02
CA LYS A 358 10.42 4.30 -31.67
C LYS A 358 8.93 4.04 -31.95
N LEU A 359 8.59 2.76 -32.10
CA LEU A 359 7.22 2.28 -32.29
C LEU A 359 6.32 2.83 -31.18
N ALA A 360 5.18 3.40 -31.55
CA ALA A 360 4.26 4.04 -30.61
C ALA A 360 3.48 3.00 -29.79
N TRP A 361 2.93 1.99 -30.47
CA TRP A 361 2.07 0.96 -29.89
C TRP A 361 2.67 -0.41 -30.15
N ASN A 362 3.07 -1.10 -29.08
CA ASN A 362 3.50 -2.49 -29.13
C ASN A 362 2.39 -3.36 -28.54
N CYS A 363 1.67 -4.09 -29.40
CA CYS A 363 0.49 -4.86 -29.02
C CYS A 363 0.63 -6.31 -29.47
N THR A 364 0.42 -7.25 -28.55
CA THR A 364 0.43 -8.69 -28.81
C THR A 364 -0.63 -9.36 -27.94
N ASP A 365 -1.43 -10.25 -28.52
CA ASP A 365 -2.47 -11.01 -27.81
C ASP A 365 -3.41 -10.12 -26.98
N VAL A 366 -3.88 -9.02 -27.58
CA VAL A 366 -4.87 -8.13 -26.98
C VAL A 366 -5.98 -7.81 -27.97
N HIS A 367 -7.16 -7.46 -27.45
CA HIS A 367 -8.31 -7.03 -28.23
C HIS A 367 -9.04 -5.89 -27.55
N GLY A 368 -9.36 -4.86 -28.32
CA GLY A 368 -10.06 -3.70 -27.80
C GLY A 368 -10.53 -2.75 -28.89
N VAL A 369 -10.97 -1.58 -28.44
CA VAL A 369 -11.45 -0.49 -29.27
C VAL A 369 -10.88 0.83 -28.81
N THR A 370 -10.74 1.76 -29.75
CA THR A 370 -10.29 3.13 -29.48
C THR A 370 -11.25 4.14 -30.10
N SER A 371 -11.29 5.36 -29.55
CA SER A 371 -11.98 6.51 -30.15
C SER A 371 -11.23 7.79 -29.83
N ASN A 372 -10.93 8.61 -30.84
CA ASN A 372 -10.21 9.87 -30.67
C ASN A 372 -8.88 9.71 -29.90
N VAL A 373 -8.02 8.82 -30.42
CA VAL A 373 -6.71 8.51 -29.82
C VAL A 373 -5.59 8.93 -30.77
N SER A 374 -4.64 9.71 -30.26
CA SER A 374 -3.43 10.12 -30.96
C SER A 374 -2.20 9.82 -30.11
N PRO A 375 -1.15 9.19 -30.66
CA PRO A 375 -1.00 8.75 -32.05
C PRO A 375 -1.82 7.50 -32.38
N GLU A 376 -1.99 7.22 -33.67
CA GLU A 376 -2.78 6.08 -34.18
C GLU A 376 -2.45 4.75 -33.46
N PRO A 377 -3.44 4.08 -32.85
CA PRO A 377 -3.29 2.80 -32.16
C PRO A 377 -2.88 1.63 -33.07
N CYS A 378 -2.49 0.52 -32.45
CA CYS A 378 -2.25 -0.74 -33.14
C CYS A 378 -3.56 -1.37 -33.67
N ALA A 379 -3.49 -2.16 -34.73
CA ALA A 379 -4.66 -2.79 -35.38
C ALA A 379 -5.50 -3.73 -34.48
N LEU A 380 -4.92 -4.17 -33.36
CA LEU A 380 -5.62 -4.96 -32.34
C LEU A 380 -6.59 -4.14 -31.48
N LEU A 381 -6.49 -2.81 -31.55
CA LEU A 381 -7.40 -1.85 -30.94
C LEU A 381 -8.14 -1.11 -32.06
N GLN A 382 -9.33 -1.60 -32.42
CA GLN A 382 -10.09 -1.08 -33.56
C GLN A 382 -10.63 0.32 -33.27
N GLU A 383 -10.34 1.27 -34.16
CA GLU A 383 -10.91 2.60 -34.07
C GLU A 383 -12.42 2.57 -34.39
N LYS A 384 -13.22 3.17 -33.50
CA LYS A 384 -14.66 3.41 -33.69
C LYS A 384 -14.91 4.90 -33.83
N LEU A 385 -15.64 5.28 -34.88
CA LEU A 385 -16.09 6.66 -35.08
C LEU A 385 -17.29 6.95 -34.16
N GLY A 386 -17.12 7.80 -33.15
CA GLY A 386 -18.16 8.20 -32.19
C GLY A 386 -17.77 7.99 -30.71
N GLU A 387 -18.64 8.37 -29.78
CA GLU A 387 -18.46 8.09 -28.35
C GLU A 387 -18.61 6.58 -28.07
N ILE A 388 -17.68 6.02 -27.29
CA ILE A 388 -17.63 4.59 -26.90
C ILE A 388 -17.59 4.40 -25.40
#